data_AF-A0A7Z9KRD8-F1
#
_entry.id   AF-A0A7Z9KRD8-F1
#
_cell.length_a   1.000
_cell.length_b   1.000
_cell.length_c   1.000
_cell.angle_alpha   90.00
_cell.angle_beta   90.00
_cell.angle_gamma   90.00
#
_symmetry.space_group_name_H-M   'P 1'
#
loop_
_entity.id
_entity.type
_entity.pdbx_description
1 polymer ?
#
loop_
_entity_poly.entity_id
_entity_poly.type
_entity_poly.pdbx_seq_one_letter_code
_entity_poly.pdbx_strand_id
1 'polypeptide(L)'
;MKKVIIFALLVTTILLPPLQTHAISRKTQGKIILASILTGIAILTKLLEEQDRKDAEELHKQLGKPDRVIEFHHGFDKIRIECWKNRRFTFKNGVLQRSSHQVYNSKNGLSKSETNIFQPKFIGD
;
A
#
# COMPACT_ATOMS: atom_id res chain seq x y z
N MET A 1 -8.35 -19.35 -11.84
CA MET A 1 -7.80 -20.20 -12.92
C MET A 1 -7.50 -19.44 -14.21
N LYS A 2 -8.44 -18.67 -14.80
CA LYS A 2 -8.19 -17.88 -16.03
C LYS A 2 -6.97 -16.94 -15.95
N LYS A 3 -6.75 -16.27 -14.80
CA LYS A 3 -5.61 -15.36 -14.59
C LYS A 3 -4.24 -16.07 -14.63
N VAL A 4 -4.18 -17.32 -14.15
CA VAL A 4 -2.94 -18.12 -14.11
C VAL A 4 -2.57 -18.60 -15.51
N ILE A 5 -3.59 -18.98 -16.30
CA ILE A 5 -3.40 -19.41 -17.70
C ILE A 5 -2.88 -18.26 -18.56
N ILE A 6 -3.40 -17.04 -18.37
CA ILE A 6 -2.92 -15.85 -19.09
C ILE A 6 -1.47 -15.55 -18.72
N PHE A 7 -1.12 -15.65 -17.44
CA PHE A 7 0.26 -15.42 -16.99
C PHE A 7 1.24 -16.46 -17.55
N ALA A 8 0.84 -17.73 -17.59
CA ALA A 8 1.62 -18.80 -18.19
C ALA A 8 1.83 -18.58 -19.70
N LEU A 9 0.79 -18.12 -20.43
CA LEU A 9 0.87 -17.79 -21.85
C LEU A 9 1.77 -16.58 -22.14
N LEU A 10 1.79 -15.60 -21.23
CA LEU A 10 2.66 -14.42 -21.32
C LEU A 10 4.12 -14.82 -21.06
N VAL A 11 4.37 -15.70 -20.08
CA VAL A 11 5.71 -16.20 -19.80
C VAL A 11 6.23 -17.07 -20.95
N THR A 12 5.41 -17.94 -21.55
CA THR A 12 5.84 -18.77 -22.69
C THR A 12 6.13 -17.95 -23.94
N THR A 13 5.39 -16.85 -24.18
CA THR A 13 5.68 -15.93 -25.30
C THR A 13 6.91 -15.05 -25.06
N ILE A 14 7.27 -14.77 -23.81
CA ILE A 14 8.55 -14.11 -23.46
C ILE A 14 9.72 -15.10 -23.53
N LEU A 15 9.49 -16.38 -23.22
CA LEU A 15 10.53 -17.43 -23.20
C LEU A 15 10.83 -18.04 -24.57
N LEU A 16 9.90 -17.99 -25.53
CA LEU A 16 10.19 -18.34 -26.93
C LEU A 16 10.96 -17.15 -27.53
N PRO A 17 12.29 -17.25 -27.73
CA PRO A 17 12.97 -16.22 -28.49
C PRO A 17 12.39 -16.26 -29.91
N PRO A 18 12.14 -15.10 -30.54
CA PRO A 18 11.79 -15.13 -31.94
C PRO A 18 12.97 -15.78 -32.66
N LEU A 19 12.68 -16.87 -33.37
CA LEU A 19 13.48 -17.42 -34.46
C LEU A 19 13.61 -16.42 -35.63
N GLN A 20 13.68 -15.13 -35.34
CA GLN A 20 13.89 -14.06 -36.30
C GLN A 20 15.30 -13.53 -36.10
N THR A 21 16.17 -14.12 -36.88
CA THR A 21 17.56 -13.77 -37.16
C THR A 21 17.72 -12.39 -37.83
N HIS A 22 17.12 -11.35 -37.25
CA HIS A 22 17.62 -9.99 -37.44
C HIS A 22 18.45 -9.64 -36.21
N ALA A 23 19.71 -9.29 -36.43
CA ALA A 23 20.66 -8.90 -35.40
C ALA A 23 20.16 -7.66 -34.66
N ILE A 24 19.26 -7.85 -33.69
CA ILE A 24 18.88 -6.85 -32.72
C ILE A 24 20.16 -6.50 -31.98
N SER A 25 20.64 -5.27 -32.17
CA SER A 25 21.82 -4.76 -31.44
C SER A 25 21.65 -5.05 -29.96
N ARG A 26 22.71 -5.48 -29.27
CA ARG A 26 22.72 -5.71 -27.81
C ARG A 26 22.10 -4.52 -27.05
N LYS A 27 22.23 -3.30 -27.58
CA LYS A 27 21.62 -2.08 -27.04
C LYS A 27 20.08 -2.10 -27.07
N THR A 28 19.48 -2.60 -28.15
CA THR A 28 18.02 -2.69 -28.29
C THR A 28 17.46 -3.83 -27.45
N GLN A 29 18.15 -4.98 -27.39
CA GLN A 29 17.76 -6.09 -26.51
C GLN A 29 17.79 -5.67 -25.02
N GLY A 30 18.82 -4.93 -24.61
CA GLY A 30 18.91 -4.40 -23.23
C GLY A 30 17.75 -3.45 -22.88
N LYS A 31 17.31 -2.61 -23.82
CA LYS A 31 16.14 -1.73 -23.61
C LYS A 31 14.84 -2.52 -23.45
N ILE A 32 14.65 -3.58 -24.24
CA ILE A 32 13.46 -4.43 -24.16
C ILE A 32 13.42 -5.15 -22.81
N ILE A 33 14.53 -5.74 -22.38
CA ILE A 33 14.62 -6.42 -21.07
C ILE A 33 14.32 -5.44 -19.93
N LEU A 34 14.93 -4.25 -19.95
CA LEU A 34 14.68 -3.23 -18.94
C LEU A 34 13.21 -2.80 -18.90
N ALA A 35 12.60 -2.56 -20.06
CA ALA A 35 11.19 -2.19 -20.16
C ALA A 35 10.28 -3.30 -19.62
N SER A 36 10.59 -4.57 -19.91
CA SER A 36 9.87 -5.72 -19.38
C SER A 36 9.96 -5.82 -17.84
N ILE A 37 11.16 -5.60 -17.28
CA ILE A 37 11.35 -5.60 -15.81
C ILE A 37 10.55 -4.47 -15.16
N LEU A 38 10.66 -3.25 -15.69
CA LEU A 38 9.91 -2.09 -15.17
C LEU A 38 8.40 -2.31 -15.24
N THR A 39 7.92 -2.90 -16.34
CA THR A 39 6.50 -3.25 -16.52
C THR A 39 6.08 -4.31 -15.49
N GLY A 40 6.89 -5.34 -15.25
CA GLY A 40 6.64 -6.35 -14.24
C GLY A 40 6.54 -5.77 -12.83
N ILE A 41 7.47 -4.86 -12.47
CA ILE A 41 7.46 -4.16 -11.17
C ILE A 41 6.19 -3.32 -11.03
N ALA A 42 5.82 -2.54 -12.06
CA ALA A 42 4.63 -1.70 -12.02
C ALA A 42 3.34 -2.51 -11.82
N ILE A 43 3.22 -3.67 -12.49
CA ILE A 43 2.09 -4.58 -12.31
C ILE A 43 2.07 -5.13 -10.88
N LEU A 44 3.22 -5.55 -10.35
CA LEU A 44 3.32 -6.09 -8.99
C LEU A 44 2.93 -5.05 -7.94
N THR A 45 3.44 -3.82 -8.06
CA THR A 45 3.10 -2.71 -7.16
C THR A 45 1.60 -2.44 -7.18
N LYS A 46 0.98 -2.41 -8.36
CA LYS A 46 -0.47 -2.20 -8.48
C LYS A 46 -1.29 -3.34 -7.87
N LEU A 47 -0.82 -4.58 -7.96
CA LEU A 47 -1.48 -5.72 -7.32
C LEU A 47 -1.40 -5.65 -5.79
N LEU A 48 -0.26 -5.20 -5.25
CA LEU A 48 -0.10 -4.99 -3.81
C LEU A 48 -1.02 -3.87 -3.31
N GLU A 49 -1.09 -2.74 -4.02
CA GLU A 49 -1.98 -1.62 -3.67
C GLU A 49 -3.46 -2.03 -3.68
N GLU A 50 -3.88 -2.81 -4.68
CA GLU A 50 -5.24 -3.35 -4.77
C GLU A 50 -5.55 -4.30 -3.61
N GLN A 51 -4.56 -5.08 -3.15
CA GLN A 51 -4.71 -5.95 -1.98
C GLN A 51 -4.84 -5.13 -0.70
N ASP A 52 -3.96 -4.15 -0.50
CA ASP A 52 -3.97 -3.26 0.67
C ASP A 52 -5.31 -2.51 0.79
N ARG A 53 -5.88 -2.07 -0.34
CA ARG A 53 -7.22 -1.45 -0.36
C ARG A 53 -8.31 -2.42 0.09
N LYS A 54 -8.26 -3.67 -0.39
CA LYS A 54 -9.26 -4.69 0.00
C LYS A 54 -9.18 -5.02 1.48
N ASP A 55 -7.97 -5.12 2.03
CA ASP A 55 -7.76 -5.40 3.45
C ASP A 55 -8.35 -4.25 4.30
N ALA A 56 -8.16 -3.00 3.88
CA ALA A 56 -8.76 -1.83 4.53
C ALA A 56 -10.29 -1.82 4.43
N GLU A 57 -10.84 -2.10 3.24
CA GLU A 57 -12.30 -2.20 3.05
C GLU A 57 -12.92 -3.34 3.87
N GLU A 58 -12.24 -4.48 3.97
CA GLU A 58 -12.69 -5.60 4.80
C GLU A 58 -12.69 -5.23 6.29
N LEU A 59 -11.65 -4.54 6.76
CA LEU A 59 -11.61 -4.00 8.12
C LEU A 59 -12.80 -3.07 8.38
N HIS A 60 -13.12 -2.16 7.44
CA HIS A 60 -14.27 -1.26 7.55
C HIS A 60 -15.60 -2.00 7.51
N LYS A 61 -15.73 -3.07 6.73
CA LYS A 61 -16.94 -3.92 6.74
C LYS A 61 -17.11 -4.65 8.07
N GLN A 62 -16.02 -5.13 8.67
CA GLN A 62 -16.04 -5.84 9.94
C GLN A 62 -16.31 -4.93 11.14
N LEU A 63 -15.69 -3.75 11.18
CA LEU A 63 -15.76 -2.83 12.33
C LEU A 63 -16.81 -1.72 12.16
N GLY A 64 -17.32 -1.51 10.96
CA GLY A 64 -18.23 -0.41 10.64
C GLY A 64 -17.52 0.94 10.59
N LYS A 65 -18.28 2.02 10.80
CA LYS A 65 -17.76 3.40 10.77
C LYS A 65 -16.87 3.68 11.99
N PRO A 66 -15.69 4.31 11.82
CA PRO A 66 -14.85 4.71 12.94
C PRO A 66 -15.52 5.80 13.78
N ASP A 67 -15.28 5.76 15.10
CA ASP A 67 -15.77 6.75 16.06
C ASP A 67 -15.04 8.08 15.89
N ARG A 68 -13.73 8.00 15.58
CA ARG A 68 -12.87 9.17 15.34
C ARG A 68 -11.87 8.86 14.25
N VAL A 69 -11.62 9.86 13.40
CA VAL A 69 -10.60 9.83 12.36
C VAL A 69 -9.68 11.04 12.55
N ILE A 70 -8.37 10.80 12.52
CA ILE A 70 -7.34 11.84 12.56
C ILE A 70 -6.51 11.71 11.29
N GLU A 71 -6.44 12.77 10.48
CA GLU A 71 -5.67 12.80 9.24
C GLU A 71 -4.60 13.89 9.30
N PHE A 72 -3.37 13.55 8.93
CA PHE A 72 -2.27 14.50 8.85
C PHE A 72 -1.22 14.04 7.83
N HIS A 73 -0.35 14.96 7.42
CA HIS A 73 0.77 14.67 6.53
C HIS A 73 2.08 14.62 7.32
N HIS A 74 2.94 13.65 6.99
CA HIS A 74 4.30 13.56 7.48
C HIS A 74 5.26 13.49 6.27
N GLY A 75 5.78 14.65 5.88
CA GLY A 75 6.48 14.78 4.61
C GLY A 75 5.54 14.50 3.43
N PHE A 76 5.92 13.56 2.55
CA PHE A 76 5.09 13.11 1.44
C PHE A 76 4.05 12.05 1.83
N ASP A 77 4.09 11.57 3.07
CA ASP A 77 3.19 10.52 3.53
C ASP A 77 1.91 11.10 4.12
N LYS A 78 0.75 10.60 3.68
CA LYS A 78 -0.55 10.84 4.31
C LYS A 78 -0.78 9.80 5.40
N ILE A 79 -0.85 10.23 6.66
CA ILE A 79 -1.16 9.37 7.79
C ILE A 79 -2.63 9.57 8.17
N ARG A 80 -3.36 8.47 8.33
CA ARG A 80 -4.75 8.44 8.81
C ARG A 80 -4.84 7.48 9.98
N ILE A 81 -5.30 7.95 11.13
CA ILE A 81 -5.53 7.14 12.31
C ILE A 81 -7.03 7.03 12.52
N GLU A 82 -7.54 5.81 12.53
CA GLU A 82 -8.94 5.52 12.73
C GLU A 82 -9.11 4.77 14.06
N CYS A 83 -10.04 5.26 14.89
CA CYS A 83 -10.31 4.73 16.22
C CYS A 83 -11.72 4.11 16.25
N TRP A 84 -11.79 2.87 16.74
CA TRP A 84 -13.03 2.17 17.08
C TRP A 84 -12.97 1.70 18.52
N LYS A 85 -13.79 2.27 19.40
CA LYS A 85 -13.85 1.96 20.83
C LYS A 85 -12.43 1.93 21.44
N ASN A 86 -11.91 0.74 21.72
CA ASN A 86 -10.61 0.54 22.35
C ASN A 86 -9.48 0.15 21.36
N ARG A 87 -9.74 0.21 20.05
CA ARG A 87 -8.80 -0.16 18.99
C ARG A 87 -8.43 1.06 18.17
N ARG A 88 -7.15 1.14 17.80
CA ARG A 88 -6.59 2.17 16.92
C ARG A 88 -5.93 1.47 15.74
N PHE A 89 -6.25 1.93 14.54
CA PHE A 89 -5.60 1.48 13.31
C PHE A 89 -4.96 2.69 12.64
N THR A 90 -3.72 2.51 12.20
CA THR A 90 -2.96 3.54 11.49
C THR A 90 -2.82 3.13 10.05
N PHE A 91 -3.16 4.03 9.15
CA PHE A 91 -3.01 3.90 7.73
C PHE A 91 -1.95 4.90 7.26
N LYS A 92 -1.03 4.45 6.43
CA LYS A 92 -0.03 5.28 5.76
C LYS A 92 -0.27 5.18 4.27
N ASN A 93 -0.57 6.30 3.62
CA ASN A 93 -0.94 6.38 2.22
C ASN A 93 -2.07 5.41 1.84
N GLY A 94 -3.04 5.21 2.75
CA GLY A 94 -4.15 4.26 2.56
C GLY A 94 -3.83 2.80 2.89
N VAL A 95 -2.55 2.46 3.12
CA VAL A 95 -2.13 1.10 3.49
C VAL A 95 -2.20 0.93 5.00
N LEU A 96 -2.93 -0.11 5.44
CA LEU A 96 -3.03 -0.48 6.85
C LEU A 96 -1.64 -0.87 7.38
N GLN A 97 -1.13 -0.09 8.32
CA GLN A 97 0.11 -0.43 9.01
C GLN A 97 -0.19 -1.55 10.00
N ARG A 98 0.68 -2.58 10.02
CA ARG A 98 0.58 -3.65 11.03
C ARG A 98 0.50 -3.01 12.41
N SER A 99 -0.52 -3.40 13.16
CA SER A 99 -0.75 -2.92 14.51
C SER A 99 0.46 -3.26 15.38
N SER A 100 1.23 -2.25 15.79
CA SER A 100 1.73 -2.27 17.16
C SER A 100 0.48 -2.33 18.03
N HIS A 101 0.29 -3.43 18.76
CA HIS A 101 -0.92 -3.73 19.52
C HIS A 101 -1.08 -2.73 20.67
N GLN A 102 -1.46 -1.48 20.36
CA GLN A 102 -1.70 -0.43 21.34
C GLN A 102 -3.18 -0.49 21.75
N VAL A 103 -3.43 -1.23 22.83
CA VAL A 103 -4.71 -1.22 23.53
C VAL A 103 -4.97 0.21 24.02
N TYR A 104 -6.08 0.81 23.60
CA TYR A 104 -6.48 2.13 24.08
C TYR A 104 -6.91 2.03 25.55
N ASN A 105 -6.03 2.41 26.47
CA ASN A 105 -6.40 2.63 27.86
C ASN A 105 -6.99 4.05 27.97
N SER A 106 -8.32 4.13 27.99
CA SER A 106 -9.09 5.37 28.18
C SER A 106 -8.85 6.05 29.54
N LYS A 107 -8.15 5.38 30.46
CA LYS A 107 -7.71 5.95 31.74
C LYS A 107 -6.19 6.06 31.72
N ASN A 108 -5.67 7.20 31.26
CA ASN A 108 -4.52 7.88 31.86
C ASN A 108 -4.34 9.20 31.13
N GLY A 109 -4.45 10.28 31.91
CA GLY A 109 -4.23 11.64 31.44
C GLY A 109 -2.84 11.81 30.86
N LEU A 110 -2.71 12.85 30.04
CA LEU A 110 -1.50 13.62 29.77
C LEU A 110 -0.22 13.05 30.44
N SER A 111 0.32 11.96 29.88
CA SER A 111 1.67 11.55 30.23
C SER A 111 2.60 12.40 29.39
N LYS A 112 3.07 13.44 30.05
CA LYS A 112 4.08 14.42 29.65
C LYS A 112 5.40 13.69 29.38
N SER A 113 5.55 13.08 28.20
CA SER A 113 6.84 12.56 27.72
C SER A 113 6.81 12.36 26.21
N GLU A 114 6.62 13.46 25.47
CA GLU A 114 7.06 13.69 24.07
C GLU A 114 6.51 15.04 23.59
N THR A 115 6.66 16.09 24.41
CA THR A 115 6.45 17.46 23.95
C THR A 115 7.64 17.87 23.10
N ASN A 116 7.57 17.63 21.78
CA ASN A 116 8.22 18.51 20.80
C ASN A 116 7.78 18.35 19.35
N ILE A 117 6.75 17.57 19.00
CA ILE A 117 6.30 17.50 17.61
C ILE A 117 4.76 17.55 17.57
N PHE A 118 4.26 18.78 17.37
CA PHE A 118 2.98 19.13 16.77
C PHE A 118 1.70 18.96 17.62
N GLN A 119 1.12 20.12 17.98
CA GLN A 119 -0.28 20.23 18.37
C GLN A 119 -1.17 20.08 17.11
N PRO A 120 -2.07 19.09 17.03
CA PRO A 120 -3.05 19.06 15.96
C PRO A 120 -4.04 20.23 16.15
N LYS A 121 -4.16 21.06 15.12
CA LYS A 121 -5.20 22.08 15.03
C LYS A 121 -6.53 21.35 14.81
N PHE A 122 -7.37 21.30 15.83
CA PHE A 122 -8.75 20.84 15.69
C PHE A 122 -9.48 21.83 14.76
N ILE A 123 -9.96 21.34 13.62
CA ILE A 123 -10.87 22.10 12.77
C ILE A 123 -12.28 21.63 13.12
N GLY A 124 -13.05 22.54 13.70
CA GLY A 124 -14.48 22.40 13.96
C GLY A 124 -14.99 23.58 14.77
N ASP A 125 -15.76 24.44 14.11
CA ASP A 125 -17.02 24.96 14.66
C ASP A 125 -18.14 24.36 13.81
#